data_AF-A0A940P9U9-F1
#
_entry.id   AF-A0A940P9U9-F1
#
_cell.length_a   1.000
_cell.length_b   1.000
_cell.length_c   1.000
_cell.angle_alpha   90.00
_cell.angle_beta   90.00
_cell.angle_gamma   90.00
#
_symmetry.space_group_name_H-M   'P 1'
#
loop_
_entity.id
_entity.type
_entity.pdbx_description
1 polymer ?
#
loop_
_entity_poly.entity_id
_entity_poly.type
_entity_poly.pdbx_seq_one_letter_code
_entity_poly.pdbx_strand_id
1 'polypeptide(L)'
;REKMAAQYFAGKWNDHDIVVITDDSEELRFDGQTIAENKAGLHISVGLTGTVPTDPTLSVVIHLENGDCSCIVGKPLDTQYDKETKTFSAEYNGHKIEGNNKKFKGTLIIDGAEVDKEDSGLRDYGILGSQPDANGKRIMGIFESSGLKVICKFYAEAENVRMIPCKKQGGELIPISTNGEDNFATGFVLGMCIH
;
A
#
# COMPACT_ATOMS: atom_id res chain seq x y z
N ARG A 1 -8.59 -26.56 9.62
CA ARG A 1 -8.63 -25.14 9.21
C ARG A 1 -7.45 -24.48 9.89
N GLU A 2 -6.43 -24.11 9.12
CA GLU A 2 -5.20 -23.54 9.66
C GLU A 2 -5.48 -22.08 10.06
N LYS A 3 -5.20 -21.75 11.32
CA LYS A 3 -5.16 -20.38 11.82
C LYS A 3 -3.99 -19.72 11.07
N MET A 4 -4.19 -18.58 10.42
CA MET A 4 -3.05 -17.80 9.91
C MET A 4 -2.06 -17.62 11.06
N ALA A 5 -0.83 -18.06 10.88
CA ALA A 5 0.21 -17.87 11.88
C ALA A 5 0.41 -16.36 12.07
N ALA A 6 0.68 -15.94 13.31
CA ALA A 6 1.05 -14.55 13.61
C ALA A 6 2.15 -14.08 12.65
N GLN A 7 1.87 -13.04 11.86
CA GLN A 7 2.85 -12.43 10.98
C GLN A 7 3.22 -11.06 11.53
N TYR A 8 4.51 -10.78 11.49
CA TYR A 8 5.06 -9.49 11.82
C TYR A 8 5.77 -8.98 10.58
N PHE A 9 5.65 -7.70 10.28
CA PHE A 9 6.43 -7.06 9.22
C PHE A 9 7.17 -5.86 9.77
N ALA A 10 8.40 -5.66 9.34
CA ALA A 10 9.21 -4.52 9.72
C ALA A 10 9.79 -3.83 8.48
N GLY A 11 9.78 -2.50 8.48
CA GLY A 11 10.38 -1.66 7.46
C GLY A 11 11.02 -0.42 8.08
N LYS A 12 11.83 0.29 7.29
CA LYS A 12 12.47 1.55 7.69
C LYS A 12 12.22 2.65 6.67
N TRP A 13 11.93 3.86 7.15
CA TRP A 13 11.77 5.06 6.33
C TRP A 13 12.43 6.27 7.02
N ASN A 14 13.47 6.86 6.41
CA ASN A 14 14.19 8.03 6.95
C ASN A 14 14.53 7.92 8.45
N ASP A 15 15.21 6.84 8.83
CA ASP A 15 15.57 6.49 10.21
C ASP A 15 14.41 6.11 11.15
N HIS A 16 13.16 6.15 10.69
CA HIS A 16 11.99 5.71 11.43
C HIS A 16 11.70 4.22 11.22
N ASP A 17 11.22 3.57 12.29
CA ASP A 17 10.81 2.17 12.27
C ASP A 17 9.31 2.05 12.00
N ILE A 18 8.93 1.23 11.03
CA ILE A 18 7.54 0.90 10.72
C ILE A 18 7.34 -0.59 11.01
N VAL A 19 6.36 -0.91 11.86
CA VAL A 19 6.06 -2.29 12.25
C VAL A 19 4.58 -2.57 12.04
N VAL A 20 4.29 -3.72 11.43
CA VAL A 20 2.93 -4.26 11.28
C VAL A 20 2.82 -5.56 12.06
N ILE A 21 1.73 -5.70 12.83
CA ILE A 21 1.45 -6.86 13.67
C ILE A 21 0.10 -7.43 13.25
N THR A 22 0.00 -8.74 13.03
CA THR A 22 -1.23 -9.43 12.58
C THR A 22 -1.67 -10.61 13.45
N ASP A 23 -1.20 -10.68 14.71
CA ASP A 23 -1.44 -11.83 15.61
C ASP A 23 -2.86 -11.84 16.21
N ASP A 24 -3.10 -10.99 17.20
CA ASP A 24 -4.39 -10.82 17.89
C ASP A 24 -5.16 -9.57 17.40
N SER A 25 -4.48 -8.70 16.65
CA SER A 25 -4.94 -7.44 16.08
C SER A 25 -4.17 -7.17 14.78
N GLU A 26 -4.69 -6.26 13.96
CA GLU A 26 -4.02 -5.74 12.77
C GLU A 26 -3.54 -4.32 13.09
N GLU A 27 -2.31 -4.19 13.57
CA GLU A 27 -1.76 -2.92 14.05
C GLU A 27 -0.66 -2.40 13.14
N LEU A 28 -0.70 -1.11 12.86
CA LEU A 28 0.39 -0.34 12.27
C LEU A 28 1.01 0.55 13.34
N ARG A 29 2.30 0.34 13.58
CA ARG A 29 3.12 1.13 14.50
C ARG A 29 4.20 1.89 13.76
N PHE A 30 4.44 3.12 14.20
CA PHE A 30 5.50 4.01 13.73
C PHE A 30 6.31 4.45 14.94
N ASP A 31 7.62 4.18 14.95
CA ASP A 31 8.51 4.39 16.11
C ASP A 31 7.94 3.86 17.43
N GLY A 32 7.29 2.69 17.36
CA GLY A 32 6.67 2.04 18.52
C GLY A 32 5.30 2.58 18.94
N GLN A 33 4.84 3.69 18.35
CA GLN A 33 3.50 4.21 18.58
C GLN A 33 2.49 3.59 17.61
N THR A 34 1.38 3.04 18.10
CA THR A 34 0.25 2.61 17.25
C THR A 34 -0.42 3.82 16.62
N ILE A 35 -0.46 3.85 15.28
CA ILE A 35 -1.08 4.92 14.49
C ILE A 35 -2.32 4.47 13.71
N ALA A 36 -2.51 3.15 13.56
CA ALA A 36 -3.74 2.56 13.07
C ALA A 36 -3.91 1.14 13.63
N GLU A 37 -5.15 0.74 13.87
CA GLU A 37 -5.50 -0.58 14.42
C GLU A 37 -6.86 -1.01 13.88
N ASN A 38 -6.93 -2.24 13.38
CA ASN A 38 -8.17 -2.96 13.12
C ASN A 38 -8.28 -4.17 14.04
N LYS A 39 -9.52 -4.57 14.32
CA LYS A 39 -9.79 -5.83 15.01
C LYS A 39 -9.42 -6.99 14.10
N ALA A 40 -8.76 -8.01 14.64
CA ALA A 40 -8.46 -9.22 13.88
C ALA A 40 -9.75 -9.86 13.35
N GLY A 41 -9.74 -10.19 12.05
CA GLY A 41 -10.85 -10.81 11.36
C GLY A 41 -10.39 -11.72 10.22
N LEU A 42 -11.32 -12.48 9.65
CA LEU A 42 -11.05 -13.25 8.43
C LEU A 42 -11.20 -12.30 7.24
N HIS A 43 -10.11 -11.63 6.88
CA HIS A 43 -10.03 -10.73 5.74
C HIS A 43 -9.08 -11.30 4.69
N ILE A 44 -9.51 -11.28 3.42
CA ILE A 44 -8.64 -11.64 2.28
C ILE A 44 -7.57 -10.55 2.10
N SER A 45 -7.92 -9.30 2.39
CA SER A 45 -6.96 -8.22 2.50
C SER A 45 -7.36 -7.16 3.52
N VAL A 46 -6.37 -6.44 4.04
CA VAL A 46 -6.52 -5.42 5.08
C VAL A 46 -5.77 -4.17 4.66
N GLY A 47 -6.45 -3.01 4.73
CA GLY A 47 -5.81 -1.70 4.63
C GLY A 47 -5.67 -1.06 6.02
N LEU A 48 -4.44 -0.68 6.38
CA LEU A 48 -4.19 0.19 7.54
C LEU A 48 -3.65 1.53 7.03
N THR A 49 -4.16 2.63 7.58
CA THR A 49 -3.69 3.97 7.21
C THR A 49 -3.59 4.83 8.45
N GLY A 50 -2.44 5.46 8.65
CA GLY A 50 -2.19 6.36 9.77
C GLY A 50 -1.39 7.58 9.33
N THR A 51 -1.54 8.68 10.07
CA THR A 51 -0.74 9.89 9.87
C THR A 51 0.63 9.72 10.53
N VAL A 52 1.70 10.18 9.88
CA VAL A 52 3.06 10.16 10.46
C VAL A 52 3.08 11.11 11.67
N PRO A 53 3.43 10.66 12.89
CA PRO A 53 3.37 11.51 14.09
C PRO A 53 4.28 12.73 14.05
N THR A 54 5.45 12.60 13.41
CA THR A 54 6.45 13.66 13.27
C THR A 54 6.16 14.61 12.10
N ASP A 55 5.31 14.22 11.16
CA ASP A 55 4.90 15.04 10.01
C ASP A 55 3.42 14.75 9.66
N PRO A 56 2.47 15.58 10.12
CA PRO A 56 1.06 15.35 9.89
C PRO A 56 0.62 15.52 8.43
N THR A 57 1.52 15.99 7.55
CA THR A 57 1.24 16.10 6.11
C THR A 57 1.47 14.79 5.37
N LEU A 58 2.09 13.80 6.02
CA LEU A 58 2.37 12.49 5.46
C LEU A 58 1.48 11.42 6.07
N SER A 59 1.16 10.42 5.26
CA SER A 59 0.44 9.22 5.68
C SER A 59 1.27 7.99 5.40
N VAL A 60 1.20 7.02 6.32
CA VAL A 60 1.68 5.66 6.12
C VAL A 60 0.48 4.81 5.73
N VAL A 61 0.59 4.12 4.61
CA VAL A 61 -0.44 3.21 4.11
C VAL A 61 0.15 1.81 4.03
N ILE A 62 -0.52 0.88 4.70
CA ILE A 62 -0.22 -0.54 4.66
C ILE A 62 -1.34 -1.27 3.94
N HIS A 63 -0.96 -2.23 3.11
CA HIS A 63 -1.86 -3.25 2.62
C HIS A 63 -1.32 -4.63 2.91
N LEU A 64 -2.15 -5.47 3.52
CA LEU A 64 -1.87 -6.87 3.80
C LEU A 64 -2.75 -7.73 2.91
N GLU A 65 -2.15 -8.66 2.16
CA GLU A 65 -2.89 -9.61 1.31
C GLU A 65 -2.12 -10.93 1.25
N ASN A 66 -2.79 -12.05 1.58
CA ASN A 66 -2.22 -13.41 1.44
C ASN A 66 -0.81 -13.65 2.03
N GLY A 67 -0.43 -12.89 3.07
CA GLY A 67 0.89 -12.99 3.71
C GLY A 67 1.94 -12.03 3.16
N ASP A 68 1.58 -11.18 2.20
CA ASP A 68 2.38 -10.05 1.72
C ASP A 68 1.98 -8.75 2.43
N CYS A 69 2.94 -7.83 2.52
CA CYS A 69 2.75 -6.51 3.12
C CYS A 69 3.35 -5.43 2.21
N SER A 70 2.51 -4.57 1.66
CA SER A 70 2.92 -3.36 0.93
C SER A 70 2.88 -2.15 1.84
N CYS A 71 3.87 -1.25 1.74
CA CYS A 71 3.92 -0.02 2.53
C CYS A 71 4.27 1.18 1.65
N ILE A 72 3.48 2.24 1.77
CA ILE A 72 3.73 3.53 1.16
C ILE A 72 3.80 4.58 2.26
N VAL A 73 4.76 5.50 2.16
CA VAL A 73 4.72 6.77 2.89
C VAL A 73 4.61 7.90 1.89
N GLY A 74 3.60 8.76 2.01
CA GLY A 74 3.39 9.83 1.05
C GLY A 74 2.35 10.86 1.50
N LYS A 75 2.30 11.97 0.78
CA LYS A 75 1.35 13.06 1.03
C LYS A 75 -0.01 12.73 0.41
N PRO A 76 -1.08 12.53 1.19
CA PRO A 76 -2.40 12.26 0.63
C PRO A 76 -2.89 13.47 -0.18
N LEU A 77 -3.52 13.19 -1.32
CA LEU A 77 -4.14 14.21 -2.16
C LEU A 77 -5.66 14.20 -2.02
N ASP A 78 -6.28 15.37 -2.12
CA ASP A 78 -7.74 15.48 -2.14
C ASP A 78 -8.28 14.86 -3.43
N THR A 79 -8.95 13.72 -3.29
CA THR A 79 -9.41 12.90 -4.41
C THR A 79 -10.90 13.08 -4.62
N GLN A 80 -11.27 13.53 -5.81
CA GLN A 80 -12.66 13.74 -6.23
C GLN A 80 -13.11 12.63 -7.17
N TYR A 81 -14.32 12.09 -6.95
CA TYR A 81 -14.90 11.05 -7.80
C TYR A 81 -16.01 11.60 -8.69
N ASP A 82 -15.80 11.53 -9.99
CA ASP A 82 -16.81 11.81 -11.00
C ASP A 82 -17.60 10.53 -11.33
N LYS A 83 -18.89 10.55 -11.01
CA LYS A 83 -19.82 9.43 -11.22
C LYS A 83 -20.17 9.20 -12.69
N GLU A 84 -20.19 10.25 -13.52
CA GLU A 84 -20.56 10.15 -14.93
C GLU A 84 -19.46 9.45 -15.72
N THR A 85 -18.21 9.90 -15.51
CA THR A 85 -17.05 9.33 -16.19
C THR A 85 -16.43 8.14 -15.46
N LYS A 86 -16.81 7.90 -14.20
CA LYS A 86 -16.23 6.89 -13.29
C LYS A 86 -14.74 7.07 -13.10
N THR A 87 -14.32 8.31 -12.90
CA THR A 87 -12.93 8.72 -12.80
C THR A 87 -12.67 9.34 -11.43
N PHE A 88 -11.55 8.96 -10.82
CA PHE A 88 -11.01 9.63 -9.65
C PHE A 88 -9.97 10.64 -10.12
N SER A 89 -9.99 11.85 -9.55
CA SER A 89 -9.04 12.89 -9.93
C SER A 89 -8.52 13.65 -8.72
N ALA A 90 -7.29 14.14 -8.83
CA ALA A 90 -6.65 15.04 -7.89
C ALA A 90 -5.75 16.02 -8.66
N GLU A 91 -5.31 17.07 -7.96
CA GLU A 91 -4.33 18.02 -8.48
C GLU A 91 -3.12 18.09 -7.55
N TYR A 92 -1.92 18.16 -8.12
CA TYR A 92 -0.69 18.38 -7.36
C TYR A 92 0.32 19.16 -8.20
N ASN A 93 0.80 20.29 -7.68
CA ASN A 93 1.75 21.19 -8.36
C ASN A 93 1.34 21.58 -9.79
N GLY A 94 0.04 21.80 -10.03
CA GLY A 94 -0.49 22.17 -11.35
C GLY A 94 -0.64 20.99 -12.33
N HIS A 95 -0.33 19.76 -11.91
CA HIS A 95 -0.55 18.54 -12.68
C HIS A 95 -1.90 17.91 -12.33
N LYS A 96 -2.62 17.44 -13.35
CA LYS A 96 -3.85 16.68 -13.17
C LYS A 96 -3.52 15.20 -13.06
N ILE A 97 -3.96 14.58 -11.98
CA ILE A 97 -3.76 13.16 -11.71
C ILE A 97 -5.12 12.48 -11.79
N GLU A 98 -5.21 11.40 -12.55
CA GLU A 98 -6.45 10.66 -12.75
C GLU A 98 -6.23 9.16 -12.57
N GLY A 99 -7.23 8.52 -11.99
CA GLY A 99 -7.30 7.08 -11.79
C GLY A 99 -8.62 6.60 -12.34
N ASN A 100 -8.57 5.68 -13.30
CA ASN A 100 -9.77 5.05 -13.82
C ASN A 100 -9.73 3.56 -13.52
N ASN A 101 -10.92 2.98 -13.36
CA ASN A 101 -11.07 1.53 -13.29
C ASN A 101 -12.07 1.08 -14.36
N LYS A 102 -11.64 1.15 -15.62
CA LYS A 102 -12.45 0.66 -16.75
C LYS A 102 -12.19 -0.84 -16.94
N LYS A 103 -13.26 -1.64 -16.89
CA LYS A 103 -13.23 -3.11 -17.08
C LYS A 103 -12.38 -3.86 -16.03
N PHE A 104 -12.39 -3.41 -14.77
CA PHE A 104 -11.61 -4.02 -13.70
C PHE A 104 -10.10 -3.97 -13.97
N LYS A 105 -9.63 -2.83 -14.49
CA LYS A 105 -8.22 -2.54 -14.68
C LYS A 105 -7.96 -1.12 -14.22
N GLY A 106 -7.25 -0.98 -13.11
CA GLY A 106 -6.71 0.30 -12.65
C GLY A 106 -5.77 0.87 -13.71
N THR A 107 -5.90 2.17 -13.98
CA THR A 107 -4.96 2.93 -14.80
C THR A 107 -4.69 4.25 -14.13
N LEU A 108 -3.41 4.61 -14.00
CA LEU A 108 -2.96 5.90 -13.52
C LEU A 108 -2.58 6.78 -14.72
N ILE A 109 -3.13 7.99 -14.75
CA ILE A 109 -2.96 8.97 -15.83
C ILE A 109 -2.47 10.27 -15.20
N ILE A 110 -1.47 10.91 -15.80
CA ILE A 110 -0.98 12.23 -15.41
C ILE A 110 -0.98 13.12 -16.66
N ASP A 111 -1.64 14.27 -16.58
CA ASP A 111 -1.81 15.23 -17.68
C ASP A 111 -2.30 14.58 -18.99
N GLY A 112 -3.20 13.59 -18.86
CA GLY A 112 -3.78 12.85 -19.99
C GLY A 112 -2.90 11.73 -20.55
N ALA A 113 -1.67 11.54 -20.06
CA ALA A 113 -0.82 10.42 -20.43
C ALA A 113 -0.96 9.25 -19.45
N GLU A 114 -1.18 8.03 -19.96
CA GLU A 114 -1.09 6.81 -19.16
C GLU A 114 0.34 6.63 -18.66
N VAL A 115 0.53 6.60 -17.34
CA VAL A 115 1.85 6.44 -16.71
C VAL A 115 2.05 5.05 -16.14
N ASP A 116 0.98 4.39 -15.72
CA ASP A 116 1.00 3.03 -15.17
C ASP A 116 -0.39 2.38 -15.29
N LYS A 117 -0.44 1.05 -15.36
CA LYS A 117 -1.70 0.28 -15.45
C LYS A 117 -1.55 -1.11 -14.87
N GLU A 118 -2.69 -1.65 -14.44
CA GLU A 118 -2.77 -3.06 -14.10
C GLU A 118 -2.76 -3.95 -15.35
N ASP A 119 -1.88 -4.94 -15.38
CA ASP A 119 -1.74 -5.84 -16.52
C ASP A 119 -3.00 -6.71 -16.74
N SER A 120 -3.60 -7.26 -15.66
CA SER A 120 -4.87 -8.01 -15.72
C SER A 120 -5.47 -8.37 -14.35
N GLY A 121 -6.81 -8.40 -14.27
CA GLY A 121 -7.59 -9.11 -13.25
C GLY A 121 -8.45 -8.22 -12.35
N LEU A 122 -9.54 -8.77 -11.82
CA LEU A 122 -10.21 -8.22 -10.63
C LEU A 122 -9.23 -8.38 -9.46
N ARG A 123 -8.62 -7.30 -9.00
CA ARG A 123 -7.90 -7.29 -7.73
C ARG A 123 -8.71 -6.56 -6.67
N ASP A 124 -8.64 -7.08 -5.45
CA ASP A 124 -9.13 -6.36 -4.29
C ASP A 124 -8.23 -5.17 -3.97
N TYR A 125 -7.00 -5.16 -4.51
CA TYR A 125 -6.05 -4.08 -4.32
C TYR A 125 -5.01 -3.95 -5.44
N GLY A 126 -4.62 -2.71 -5.74
CA GLY A 126 -3.57 -2.38 -6.69
C GLY A 126 -2.88 -1.07 -6.33
N ILE A 127 -1.55 -1.04 -6.46
CA ILE A 127 -0.74 0.18 -6.34
C ILE A 127 -0.15 0.47 -7.71
N LEU A 128 -0.49 1.63 -8.26
CA LEU A 128 0.08 2.14 -9.50
C LEU A 128 0.94 3.36 -9.18
N GLY A 129 2.04 3.57 -9.89
CA GLY A 129 2.97 4.64 -9.59
C GLY A 129 3.68 5.21 -10.81
N SER A 130 3.93 6.52 -10.78
CA SER A 130 4.81 7.17 -11.74
C SER A 130 6.25 6.65 -11.63
N GLN A 131 7.06 7.01 -12.62
CA GLN A 131 8.52 6.94 -12.47
C GLN A 131 8.97 7.81 -11.28
N PRO A 132 10.02 7.39 -10.56
CA PRO A 132 10.57 8.18 -9.48
C PRO A 132 11.24 9.45 -10.02
N ASP A 133 11.14 10.54 -9.27
CA ASP A 133 11.93 11.75 -9.50
C ASP A 133 13.39 11.56 -9.05
N ALA A 134 14.19 12.64 -9.11
CA ALA A 134 15.60 12.62 -8.72
C ALA A 134 15.83 12.26 -7.24
N ASN A 135 14.82 12.38 -6.38
CA ASN A 135 14.84 12.06 -4.96
C ASN A 135 14.12 10.73 -4.66
N GLY A 136 13.75 9.95 -5.67
CA GLY A 136 13.03 8.69 -5.50
C GLY A 136 11.53 8.83 -5.28
N LYS A 137 10.98 10.05 -5.30
CA LYS A 137 9.58 10.36 -5.00
C LYS A 137 8.68 10.12 -6.20
N ARG A 138 7.43 9.73 -5.94
CA ARG A 138 6.45 9.34 -6.97
C ARG A 138 5.08 9.99 -6.74
N ILE A 139 4.27 10.02 -7.79
CA ILE A 139 2.82 10.04 -7.66
C ILE A 139 2.34 8.59 -7.66
N MET A 140 1.52 8.23 -6.69
CA MET A 140 1.00 6.87 -6.53
C MET A 140 -0.52 6.87 -6.39
N GLY A 141 -1.18 5.93 -7.07
CA GLY A 141 -2.60 5.65 -6.95
C GLY A 141 -2.82 4.30 -6.29
N ILE A 142 -3.60 4.27 -5.23
CA ILE A 142 -4.03 3.04 -4.55
C ILE A 142 -5.47 2.76 -4.95
N PHE A 143 -5.68 1.64 -5.62
CA PHE A 143 -6.97 1.13 -6.04
C PHE A 143 -7.37 0.02 -5.08
N GLU A 144 -8.54 0.14 -4.48
CA GLU A 144 -9.08 -0.83 -3.51
C GLU A 144 -10.49 -1.20 -3.95
N SER A 145 -10.77 -2.50 -4.06
CA SER A 145 -12.12 -3.02 -4.32
C SER A 145 -12.71 -3.55 -3.02
N SER A 146 -13.80 -2.93 -2.58
CA SER A 146 -14.62 -3.41 -1.47
C SER A 146 -15.98 -3.84 -2.03
N GLY A 147 -16.07 -5.11 -2.42
CA GLY A 147 -17.28 -5.68 -3.04
C GLY A 147 -17.50 -5.17 -4.46
N LEU A 148 -18.53 -4.35 -4.69
CA LEU A 148 -18.83 -3.74 -6.00
C LEU A 148 -18.31 -2.30 -6.12
N LYS A 149 -17.71 -1.75 -5.05
CA LYS A 149 -17.20 -0.38 -5.02
C LYS A 149 -15.70 -0.39 -5.18
N VAL A 150 -15.22 0.35 -6.16
CA VAL A 150 -13.80 0.68 -6.32
C VAL A 150 -13.58 2.02 -5.64
N ILE A 151 -12.52 2.11 -4.84
CA ILE A 151 -12.01 3.34 -4.25
C ILE A 151 -10.62 3.56 -4.85
N CYS A 152 -10.32 4.79 -5.24
CA CYS A 152 -8.97 5.19 -5.60
C CYS A 152 -8.53 6.32 -4.69
N LYS A 153 -7.31 6.25 -4.18
CA LYS A 153 -6.67 7.30 -3.36
C LYS A 153 -5.32 7.66 -3.98
N PHE A 154 -5.03 8.95 -4.10
CA PHE A 154 -3.74 9.40 -4.62
C PHE A 154 -2.83 9.94 -3.53
N TYR A 155 -1.54 9.70 -3.73
CA TYR A 155 -0.46 10.19 -2.88
C TYR A 155 0.61 10.84 -3.76
N ALA A 156 1.11 11.99 -3.34
CA ALA A 156 2.27 12.65 -3.92
C ALA A 156 3.49 12.52 -3.01
N GLU A 157 4.66 12.83 -3.56
CA GLU A 157 5.94 12.73 -2.84
C GLU A 157 6.13 11.34 -2.18
N ALA A 158 5.51 10.33 -2.79
CA ALA A 158 5.34 9.02 -2.19
C ALA A 158 6.57 8.15 -2.40
N GLU A 159 6.87 7.35 -1.38
CA GLU A 159 7.95 6.37 -1.37
C GLU A 159 7.39 5.00 -1.03
N ASN A 160 7.88 3.98 -1.74
CA ASN A 160 7.65 2.59 -1.37
C ASN A 160 8.63 2.19 -0.27
N VAL A 161 8.10 1.75 0.86
CA VAL A 161 8.90 1.24 1.97
C VAL A 161 8.96 -0.27 1.87
N ARG A 162 10.18 -0.81 1.88
CA ARG A 162 10.37 -2.26 1.91
C ARG A 162 9.95 -2.79 3.27
N MET A 163 8.98 -3.71 3.26
CA MET A 163 8.56 -4.47 4.43
C MET A 163 9.18 -5.87 4.37
N ILE A 164 9.64 -6.36 5.52
CA ILE A 164 10.28 -7.68 5.66
C ILE A 164 9.46 -8.50 6.65
N PRO A 165 9.10 -9.75 6.33
CA PRO A 165 8.44 -10.64 7.27
C PRO A 165 9.38 -11.03 8.41
N CYS A 166 8.85 -11.02 9.62
CA CYS A 166 9.57 -11.28 10.86
C CYS A 166 8.84 -12.33 11.70
N LYS A 167 9.62 -13.01 12.54
CA LYS A 167 9.12 -13.79 13.68
C LYS A 167 9.48 -13.08 14.96
N LYS A 168 8.64 -13.24 16.00
CA LYS A 168 8.96 -12.75 17.34
C LYS A 168 9.72 -13.81 18.13
N GLN A 169 10.91 -13.48 18.62
CA GLN A 169 11.74 -14.38 19.42
C GLN A 169 12.37 -13.61 20.58
N GLY A 170 12.07 -14.02 21.82
CA GLY A 170 12.59 -13.33 23.01
C GLY A 170 12.12 -11.88 23.18
N GLY A 171 11.01 -11.49 22.52
CA GLY A 171 10.52 -10.11 22.50
C GLY A 171 11.03 -9.29 21.31
N GLU A 172 12.04 -9.76 20.60
CA GLU A 172 12.63 -9.11 19.44
C GLU A 172 11.97 -9.59 18.14
N LEU A 173 11.92 -8.72 17.13
CA LEU A 173 11.51 -9.06 15.78
C LEU A 173 12.74 -9.48 14.97
N ILE A 174 12.77 -10.74 14.56
CA ILE A 174 13.86 -11.31 13.77
C ILE A 174 13.34 -11.56 12.36
N PRO A 175 13.98 -11.00 11.31
CA PRO A 175 13.65 -11.31 9.93
C PRO A 175 13.64 -12.82 9.67
N ILE A 176 12.62 -13.30 8.95
CA ILE A 176 12.56 -14.70 8.51
C ILE A 176 13.38 -14.77 7.22
N SER A 177 14.61 -15.30 7.26
CA SER A 177 15.35 -15.63 6.03
C SER A 177 14.77 -16.92 5.45
N THR A 178 14.07 -16.83 4.33
CA THR A 178 13.83 -18.01 3.50
C THR A 178 15.12 -18.32 2.75
N ASN A 179 15.59 -19.57 2.85
CA ASN A 179 16.85 -20.05 2.29
C ASN A 179 17.13 -19.55 0.86
N GLY A 180 18.16 -18.72 0.70
CA GLY A 180 19.01 -18.70 -0.51
C GLY A 180 18.46 -18.06 -1.78
N GLU A 181 17.22 -17.57 -1.81
CA GLU A 181 16.76 -16.64 -2.84
C GLU A 181 16.16 -15.44 -2.12
N ASP A 182 16.59 -14.23 -2.49
CA ASP A 182 15.99 -12.94 -2.13
C ASP A 182 14.56 -12.80 -2.71
N ASN A 183 13.72 -13.83 -2.55
CA ASN A 183 12.34 -13.86 -3.03
C ASN A 183 11.37 -13.16 -2.06
N PHE A 184 11.73 -11.95 -1.67
CA PHE A 184 10.75 -10.92 -1.34
C PHE A 184 11.15 -9.68 -2.13
N ALA A 185 10.72 -9.67 -3.39
CA ALA A 185 10.82 -8.54 -4.32
C ALA A 185 10.42 -7.27 -3.55
N THR A 186 11.34 -6.34 -3.31
CA THR A 186 11.56 -5.15 -4.16
C THR A 186 10.24 -4.67 -4.77
N GLY A 187 9.81 -3.47 -4.36
CA GLY A 187 8.50 -2.93 -4.67
C GLY A 187 8.07 -3.04 -6.14
N PHE A 188 7.11 -3.91 -6.40
CA PHE A 188 6.18 -3.92 -7.52
C PHE A 188 5.34 -5.20 -7.36
N VAL A 189 4.02 -5.10 -7.16
CA VAL A 189 3.15 -6.30 -7.22
C VAL A 189 2.76 -6.54 -8.68
N LEU A 190 3.66 -7.17 -9.43
CA LEU A 190 3.36 -7.77 -10.72
C LEU A 190 2.52 -9.04 -10.50
N GLY A 191 1.41 -9.14 -11.25
CA GLY A 191 0.68 -10.37 -11.60
C GLY A 191 0.52 -11.51 -10.58
N MET A 192 -0.64 -11.63 -9.92
CA MET A 192 -1.21 -12.95 -9.63
C MET A 192 -2.71 -13.02 -9.96
N CYS A 193 -3.04 -13.86 -10.94
CA CYS A 193 -4.38 -14.37 -11.19
C CYS A 193 -4.71 -15.43 -10.14
N ILE A 194 -5.91 -15.40 -9.57
CA ILE A 194 -6.53 -16.59 -8.98
C ILE A 194 -7.53 -17.12 -10.03
N HIS A 195 -7.34 -18.39 -10.42
CA HIS A 195 -8.20 -19.14 -11.35
C HIS A 195 -9.49 -19.62 -10.69
#